data_AF-A0A5H2XU92-F1
#
_entry.id   AF-A0A5H2XU92-F1
#
_cell.length_a   1.000
_cell.length_b   1.000
_cell.length_c   1.000
_cell.angle_alpha   90.00
_cell.angle_beta   90.00
_cell.angle_gamma   90.00
#
_symmetry.space_group_name_H-M   'P 1'
#
loop_
_entity.id
_entity.type
_entity.pdbx_description
1 polymer ?
#
loop_
_entity_poly.entity_id
_entity_poly.type
_entity_poly.pdbx_seq_one_letter_code
_entity_poly.pdbx_strand_id
1 'polypeptide(L)'
;MNSPVKNNTWELVQLPPSKRAIGCKWVYTKKEGCPREDNVRFKARMVAKRYAQKEGIDYNEVFSPVVKHSSIRIMLPFVAQFDLELVQLDVKTAFLNGNLDEEIYMSQLMGIT
;
A
#
# COMPACT_ATOMS: atom_id res chain seq x y z
N MET A 1 5.48 19.46 4.69
CA MET A 1 4.07 19.12 4.42
C MET A 1 3.74 19.09 2.93
N ASN A 2 4.69 18.82 2.01
CA ASN A 2 4.45 19.03 0.56
C ASN A 2 4.70 17.78 -0.30
N SER A 3 4.88 16.60 0.30
CA SER A 3 5.36 15.42 -0.45
C SER A 3 4.34 14.85 -1.46
N PRO A 4 3.02 14.79 -1.22
CA PRO A 4 2.15 14.10 -2.16
C PRO A 4 1.70 14.99 -3.33
N VAL A 5 1.65 16.32 -3.13
CA VAL A 5 1.46 17.29 -4.24
C VAL A 5 2.72 17.36 -5.11
N LYS A 6 3.93 17.37 -4.51
CA LYS A 6 5.18 17.35 -5.28
C LYS A 6 5.38 16.08 -6.11
N ASN A 7 4.79 14.97 -5.69
CA ASN A 7 4.86 13.70 -6.41
C ASN A 7 3.67 13.49 -7.37
N ASN A 8 2.79 14.49 -7.55
CA ASN A 8 1.57 14.40 -8.37
C ASN A 8 0.74 13.13 -8.11
N THR A 9 0.69 12.63 -6.86
CA THR A 9 0.03 11.35 -6.57
C THR A 9 -1.47 11.48 -6.31
N TRP A 10 -2.02 12.70 -6.27
CA TRP A 10 -3.44 12.97 -6.06
C TRP A 10 -3.78 14.43 -6.43
N GLU A 11 -5.05 14.66 -6.77
CA GLU A 11 -5.63 15.98 -7.02
C GLU A 11 -6.93 16.14 -6.22
N LEU A 12 -7.22 17.36 -5.76
CA LEU A 12 -8.48 17.67 -5.10
C LEU A 12 -9.54 17.95 -6.18
N VAL A 13 -10.52 17.05 -6.29
CA VAL A 13 -11.59 17.13 -7.29
C VAL A 13 -12.97 17.05 -6.64
N GLN A 14 -13.98 17.62 -7.30
CA GLN A 14 -15.37 17.42 -6.91
C GLN A 14 -15.77 15.98 -7.22
N LEU A 15 -16.45 15.31 -6.27
CA LEU A 15 -16.84 13.92 -6.44
C LEU A 15 -17.87 13.79 -7.57
N PRO A 16 -17.63 12.95 -8.59
CA PRO A 16 -18.61 12.72 -9.65
C PRO A 16 -19.89 12.08 -9.10
N PRO A 17 -21.09 12.38 -9.66
CA PRO A 17 -22.37 11.93 -9.12
C PRO A 17 -22.53 10.40 -9.03
N SER A 18 -21.79 9.64 -9.84
CA SER A 18 -21.85 8.19 -9.93
C SER A 18 -20.76 7.46 -9.13
N LYS A 19 -19.87 8.19 -8.44
CA LYS A 19 -18.72 7.62 -7.73
C LYS A 19 -18.90 7.76 -6.23
N ARG A 20 -18.37 6.79 -5.48
CA ARG A 20 -18.43 6.78 -4.01
C ARG A 20 -17.06 7.13 -3.45
N ALA A 21 -16.99 8.19 -2.64
CA ALA A 21 -15.78 8.51 -1.90
C ALA A 21 -15.55 7.53 -0.75
N ILE A 22 -14.31 7.04 -0.62
CA ILE A 22 -13.86 6.25 0.50
C ILE A 22 -13.52 7.20 1.65
N GLY A 23 -14.06 6.92 2.85
CA GLY A 23 -13.69 7.67 4.04
C GLY A 23 -12.20 7.55 4.35
N CYS A 24 -11.62 8.46 5.13
CA CYS A 24 -10.22 8.37 5.56
C CYS A 24 -10.05 8.65 7.05
N LYS A 25 -8.92 8.25 7.62
CA LYS A 25 -8.55 8.56 9.01
C LYS A 25 -7.04 8.68 9.17
N TRP A 26 -6.63 9.45 10.17
CA TRP A 26 -5.26 9.41 10.66
C TRP A 26 -5.03 8.20 11.56
N VAL A 27 -3.93 7.50 11.33
CA VAL A 27 -3.40 6.45 12.18
C VAL A 27 -2.06 6.93 12.73
N TYR A 28 -2.03 7.15 14.03
CA TYR A 28 -0.82 7.51 14.75
C TYR A 28 -0.17 6.25 15.31
N THR A 29 1.15 6.15 15.17
CA THR A 29 1.94 5.02 15.66
C THR A 29 3.17 5.58 16.36
N LYS A 30 3.33 5.24 17.64
CA LYS A 30 4.59 5.44 18.36
C LYS A 30 5.46 4.22 18.09
N LYS A 31 6.63 4.41 17.49
CA LYS A 31 7.65 3.36 17.40
C LYS A 31 8.67 3.61 18.50
N GLU A 32 8.78 2.66 19.41
CA GLU A 32 9.86 2.63 20.38
C GLU A 32 11.16 2.28 19.65
N GLY A 33 12.23 2.97 20.01
CA GLY A 33 13.55 2.76 19.43
C GLY A 33 14.18 1.44 19.91
N CYS A 34 15.35 1.09 19.36
CA CYS A 34 16.14 0.00 19.93
C CYS A 34 16.57 0.37 21.37
N PRO A 35 16.74 -0.58 22.29
CA PRO A 35 17.10 -0.29 23.70
C PRO A 35 18.40 0.52 23.88
N ARG A 36 19.26 0.55 22.85
CA ARG A 36 20.53 1.29 22.83
C ARG A 36 20.41 2.74 22.41
N GLU A 37 19.28 3.16 21.85
CA GLU A 37 19.09 4.50 21.30
C GLU A 37 17.70 5.00 21.68
N ASP A 38 17.65 6.04 22.50
CA ASP A 38 16.43 6.59 23.09
C ASP A 38 15.64 7.45 22.09
N ASN A 39 15.41 6.87 20.90
CA ASN A 39 14.81 7.54 19.75
C ASN A 39 13.39 7.05 19.53
N VAL A 40 12.46 7.57 20.34
CA VAL A 40 11.02 7.39 20.12
C VAL A 40 10.63 8.10 18.83
N ARG A 41 10.16 7.35 17.84
CA ARG A 41 9.70 7.90 16.56
C ARG A 41 8.18 7.89 16.47
N PHE A 42 7.58 9.08 16.39
CA PHE A 42 6.17 9.23 16.08
C PHE A 42 5.96 9.16 14.56
N LYS A 43 4.99 8.36 14.11
CA LYS A 43 4.57 8.26 12.72
C LYS A 43 3.07 8.52 12.62
N ALA A 44 2.67 9.44 11.74
CA ALA A 44 1.29 9.63 11.34
C ALA A 44 1.10 9.13 9.91
N ARG A 45 0.04 8.36 9.67
CA ARG A 45 -0.33 7.86 8.33
C ARG A 45 -1.79 8.20 8.05
N MET A 46 -2.06 8.78 6.89
CA MET A 46 -3.43 8.89 6.39
C MET A 46 -3.79 7.56 5.73
N VAL A 47 -4.91 6.97 6.13
CA VAL A 47 -5.32 5.65 5.65
C VAL A 47 -6.78 5.69 5.20
N ALA A 48 -7.05 5.11 4.04
CA ALA A 48 -8.39 4.89 3.54
C ALA A 48 -9.17 3.95 4.48
N LYS A 49 -10.40 4.30 4.82
CA LYS A 49 -11.32 3.46 5.58
C LYS A 49 -11.93 2.44 4.62
N ARG A 50 -11.40 1.22 4.65
CA ARG A 50 -11.76 0.07 3.80
C ARG A 50 -13.22 -0.48 3.89
N TYR A 51 -14.19 0.29 4.37
CA TYR A 51 -15.60 -0.14 4.48
C TYR A 51 -16.35 -0.18 3.13
N ALA A 52 -15.66 0.08 2.01
CA ALA A 52 -16.25 0.12 0.68
C ALA A 52 -16.18 -1.23 -0.05
N GLN A 53 -15.33 -2.16 0.39
CA GLN A 53 -15.21 -3.49 -0.23
C GLN A 53 -16.50 -4.28 0.00
N LYS A 54 -17.14 -4.72 -1.08
CA LYS A 54 -18.30 -5.63 -1.04
C LYS A 54 -17.84 -7.06 -1.26
N GLU A 55 -18.31 -7.96 -0.40
CA GLU A 55 -18.13 -9.40 -0.59
C GLU A 55 -18.70 -9.82 -1.96
N GLY A 56 -17.91 -10.55 -2.76
CA GLY A 56 -18.28 -10.99 -4.11
C GLY A 56 -18.01 -9.98 -5.25
N ILE A 57 -17.51 -8.78 -4.95
CA ILE A 57 -17.10 -7.79 -5.97
C ILE A 57 -15.59 -7.53 -5.84
N ASP A 58 -15.14 -6.88 -4.75
CA ASP A 58 -13.73 -6.45 -4.58
C ASP A 58 -13.03 -7.11 -3.38
N TYR A 59 -13.72 -8.01 -2.68
CA TYR A 59 -13.24 -8.56 -1.40
C TYR A 59 -12.16 -9.63 -1.57
N ASN A 60 -12.17 -10.36 -2.68
CA ASN A 60 -11.21 -11.42 -2.97
C ASN A 60 -10.00 -10.93 -3.79
N GLU A 61 -10.00 -9.67 -4.23
CA GLU A 61 -8.89 -9.08 -4.97
C GLU A 61 -7.79 -8.66 -3.99
N VAL A 62 -6.78 -9.54 -3.86
CA VAL A 62 -5.59 -9.27 -3.06
C VAL A 62 -4.60 -8.48 -3.92
N PHE A 63 -4.68 -7.15 -3.85
CA PHE A 63 -3.74 -6.22 -4.51
C PHE A 63 -2.40 -6.12 -3.79
N SER A 64 -1.80 -7.26 -3.44
CA SER A 64 -0.44 -7.28 -2.93
C SER A 64 0.38 -8.27 -3.74
N PRO A 65 1.41 -7.82 -4.47
CA PRO A 65 2.31 -8.70 -5.22
C PRO A 65 3.28 -9.39 -4.25
N VAL A 66 2.73 -10.11 -3.28
CA VAL A 66 3.49 -10.94 -2.34
C VAL A 66 3.51 -12.34 -2.91
N VAL A 67 4.70 -12.78 -3.31
CA VAL A 67 4.93 -14.16 -3.72
C VAL A 67 4.51 -15.09 -2.58
N LYS A 68 3.69 -16.10 -2.91
CA LYS A 68 3.31 -17.15 -1.96
C LYS A 68 4.50 -18.07 -1.70
N HIS A 69 4.68 -18.49 -0.45
CA HIS A 69 5.73 -19.45 -0.09
C HIS A 69 5.61 -20.78 -0.85
N SER A 70 4.40 -21.20 -1.21
CA SER A 70 4.18 -22.39 -2.05
C SER A 70 4.82 -22.25 -3.43
N SER A 71 4.71 -21.08 -4.06
CA SER A 71 5.35 -20.79 -5.35
C SER A 71 6.87 -20.85 -5.26
N ILE A 72 7.47 -20.29 -4.20
CA ILE A 72 8.93 -20.38 -3.96
C ILE A 72 9.37 -21.83 -3.81
N ARG A 73 8.64 -22.62 -3.01
CA ARG A 73 8.97 -24.03 -2.77
C ARG A 73 8.89 -24.89 -4.03
N ILE A 74 8.02 -24.53 -4.98
CA ILE A 74 7.92 -25.22 -6.28
C ILE A 74 9.05 -24.76 -7.20
N MET A 75 9.40 -23.48 -7.20
CA MET A 75 10.45 -22.91 -8.05
C MET A 75 11.85 -23.45 -7.70
N LEU A 76 12.18 -23.57 -6.42
CA LEU A 76 13.53 -23.98 -5.95
C LEU A 76 14.00 -25.33 -6.52
N PRO A 77 13.19 -26.41 -6.53
CA PRO A 77 13.53 -27.67 -7.20
C PRO A 77 13.83 -27.51 -8.69
N PHE A 78 13.09 -26.68 -9.42
CA PHE A 78 13.33 -26.46 -10.84
C PHE A 78 14.65 -25.72 -11.08
N VAL A 79 14.93 -24.69 -10.26
CA VAL A 79 16.21 -23.96 -10.32
C VAL A 79 17.37 -24.92 -10.09
N ALA A 80 17.27 -25.79 -9.08
CA ALA A 80 18.30 -26.79 -8.78
C ALA A 80 18.43 -27.88 -9.87
N GLN A 81 17.32 -28.32 -10.46
CA GLN A 81 17.32 -29.36 -11.51
C GLN A 81 17.94 -28.86 -12.81
N PHE A 82 17.70 -27.60 -13.17
CA PHE A 82 18.15 -27.01 -14.43
C PHE A 82 19.43 -26.17 -14.28
N ASP A 83 20.07 -26.21 -13.11
CA ASP A 83 21.28 -25.44 -12.77
C ASP A 83 21.16 -23.94 -13.11
N LEU A 84 20.02 -23.35 -12.71
CA LEU A 84 19.70 -21.96 -12.98
C LEU A 84 20.18 -21.04 -11.86
N GLU A 85 20.48 -19.79 -12.18
CA GLU A 85 20.80 -18.76 -11.20
C GLU A 85 19.52 -18.12 -10.64
N LEU A 86 19.41 -18.03 -9.31
CA LEU A 86 18.29 -17.40 -8.61
C LEU A 86 18.73 -16.06 -8.01
N VAL A 87 18.09 -14.97 -8.43
CA VAL A 87 18.30 -13.64 -7.86
C VAL A 87 17.04 -13.18 -7.13
N GLN A 88 17.19 -12.79 -5.86
CA GLN A 88 16.11 -12.20 -5.07
C GLN A 88 16.24 -10.68 -5.03
N LEU A 89 15.17 -9.98 -5.43
CA LEU A 89 15.09 -8.52 -5.37
C LEU A 89 14.02 -8.10 -4.36
N ASP A 90 14.44 -7.46 -3.27
CA ASP A 90 13.53 -6.80 -2.33
C ASP A 90 13.40 -5.31 -2.69
N VAL A 91 12.33 -4.98 -3.42
CA VAL A 91 12.07 -3.60 -3.83
C VAL A 91 11.47 -2.84 -2.65
N LYS A 92 12.21 -1.86 -2.13
CA LYS A 92 11.67 -0.94 -1.13
C LYS A 92 10.43 -0.27 -1.69
N THR A 93 9.30 -0.46 -1.01
CA THR A 93 8.02 0.15 -1.37
C THR A 93 7.41 -0.38 -2.66
N ALA A 94 7.54 -1.68 -2.95
CA ALA A 94 6.97 -2.33 -4.14
C ALA A 94 5.48 -2.00 -4.39
N PHE A 95 4.69 -1.75 -3.35
CA PHE A 95 3.29 -1.36 -3.46
C PHE A 95 3.06 0.04 -4.08
N LEU A 96 4.06 0.93 -4.08
CA LEU A 96 3.96 2.25 -4.73
C LEU A 96 4.26 2.20 -6.22
N ASN A 97 4.83 1.10 -6.73
CA ASN A 97 5.21 0.94 -8.13
C ASN A 97 4.20 0.09 -8.92
N GLY A 98 3.08 -0.31 -8.30
CA GLY A 98 1.98 -0.95 -9.01
C GLY A 98 1.13 0.10 -9.72
N ASN A 99 0.84 -0.11 -11.00
CA ASN A 99 -0.20 0.65 -11.65
C ASN A 99 -1.55 0.28 -11.03
N LEU A 100 -2.33 1.29 -10.70
CA LEU A 100 -3.71 1.13 -10.25
C LEU A 100 -4.60 1.48 -11.45
N ASP A 101 -5.29 0.48 -11.99
CA ASP A 101 -6.22 0.69 -13.12
C ASP A 101 -7.52 1.38 -12.70
N GLU A 102 -7.77 1.43 -11.38
CA GLU A 102 -8.99 2.01 -10.81
C GLU A 102 -8.80 3.45 -10.32
N GLU A 103 -9.78 4.28 -10.65
CA GLU A 103 -9.88 5.64 -10.12
C GLU A 103 -10.58 5.64 -8.76
N ILE A 104 -9.80 5.86 -7.70
CA ILE A 104 -10.28 5.87 -6.31
C ILE A 104 -10.44 7.30 -5.81
N TYR A 105 -11.65 7.63 -5.33
CA TYR A 105 -11.92 8.90 -4.66
C TYR A 105 -11.88 8.73 -3.15
N MET A 106 -11.24 9.66 -2.45
CA MET A 106 -11.16 9.68 -0.98
C MET A 106 -11.77 10.96 -0.45
N SER A 107 -12.51 10.89 0.66
CA SER A 107 -12.99 12.09 1.35
C SER A 107 -11.81 12.93 1.84
N GLN A 108 -11.87 14.25 1.72
CA GLN A 108 -10.88 15.13 2.32
C GLN A 108 -10.99 15.11 3.87
N LEU A 109 -9.86 15.09 4.57
CA LEU A 109 -9.85 15.28 6.03
C LEU A 109 -9.95 16.77 6.35
N MET A 110 -10.69 17.10 7.41
CA MET A 110 -10.71 18.47 7.95
C MET A 110 -9.28 18.88 8.33
N GLY A 111 -8.83 20.02 7.81
CA GLY A 111 -7.50 20.60 8.08
C GLY A 111 -6.41 20.33 7.03
N ILE A 112 -6.73 19.70 5.90
CA ILE A 112 -5.87 19.66 4.72
C ILE A 112 -6.51 20.60 3.69
N THR A 113 -5.95 21.80 3.50
CA THR A 113 -6.40 22.80 2.51
C THR A 113 -5.51 22.77 1.29
#